data_AF-A0A0S7Y617-F1
#
_entry.id   AF-A0A0S7Y617-F1
#
_cell.length_a   1.000
_cell.length_b   1.000
_cell.length_c   1.000
_cell.angle_alpha   90.00
_cell.angle_beta   90.00
_cell.angle_gamma   90.00
#
_symmetry.space_group_name_H-M   'P 1'
#
loop_
_entity.id
_entity.type
_entity.pdbx_description
1 polymer ?
#
loop_
_entity_poly.entity_id
_entity_poly.type
_entity_poly.pdbx_seq_one_letter_code
_entity_poly.pdbx_strand_id
1 'polypeptide(L)'
;MILILLVIVLNFSYFHPQKFDERMTDQKKLSGGEWRRQSMTTLNDYVPKGVKEYPKELAPKEPQVVEGEARVSEFRKRSNFWRFTIETIGEQPPTIEVPIFDFARWEVFADLERVEHEINPETGVIRVKVPMGKRTVTGWFRNTPLRKIANGISLFSFAALILLIVWQDKRGEKII
;
A
#
# COMPACT_ATOMS: atom_id res chain seq x y z
N MET A 1 17.61 -2.51 -33.47
CA MET A 1 18.83 -2.01 -32.79
C MET A 1 19.19 -0.58 -33.22
N ILE A 2 19.32 -0.26 -34.51
CA ILE A 2 19.66 1.10 -35.00
C ILE A 2 18.71 2.18 -34.45
N LEU A 3 17.40 1.93 -34.45
CA LEU A 3 16.41 2.88 -33.92
C LEU A 3 16.63 3.21 -32.43
N ILE A 4 16.90 2.21 -31.59
CA ILE A 4 17.15 2.39 -30.15
C ILE A 4 18.39 3.26 -29.95
N LEU A 5 19.44 2.98 -30.71
CA LEU A 5 20.71 3.71 -30.65
C LEU A 5 20.53 5.17 -31.08
N LEU A 6 19.77 5.40 -32.16
CA LEU A 6 19.42 6.74 -32.64
C LEU A 6 18.65 7.53 -31.58
N VAL A 7 17.65 6.92 -30.93
CA VAL A 7 16.85 7.56 -29.87
C VAL A 7 17.72 7.96 -28.68
N ILE A 8 18.64 7.09 -28.24
CA ILE A 8 19.55 7.39 -27.12
C ILE A 8 20.47 8.56 -27.48
N VAL A 9 21.08 8.54 -28.66
CA VAL A 9 22.03 9.59 -29.09
C VAL A 9 21.34 10.94 -29.21
N LEU A 10 20.17 11.00 -29.85
CA LEU A 10 19.41 12.25 -30.00
C LEU A 10 18.92 12.82 -28.67
N ASN A 11 18.71 11.96 -27.66
CA ASN A 11 18.24 12.38 -26.34
C ASN A 11 19.35 12.44 -25.29
N PHE A 12 20.62 12.22 -25.64
CA PHE A 12 21.70 12.10 -24.66
C PHE A 12 21.81 13.34 -23.75
N SER A 13 21.54 14.52 -24.30
CA SER A 13 21.53 15.79 -23.57
C SER A 13 20.53 15.83 -22.39
N TYR A 14 19.44 15.04 -22.43
CA TYR A 14 18.45 15.00 -21.36
C TYR A 14 18.87 14.11 -20.17
N PHE A 15 19.91 13.28 -20.31
CA PHE A 15 20.39 12.38 -19.27
C PHE A 15 21.39 13.06 -18.31
N HIS A 16 21.10 14.28 -17.87
CA HIS A 16 21.84 14.94 -16.79
C HIS A 16 21.00 14.97 -15.50
N PRO A 17 21.55 14.63 -14.33
CA PRO A 17 20.78 14.73 -13.10
C PRO A 17 20.55 16.20 -12.74
N GLN A 18 19.37 16.49 -12.18
CA GLN A 18 19.00 17.86 -11.80
C GLN A 18 19.88 18.41 -10.68
N LYS A 19 20.32 17.55 -9.75
CA LYS A 19 21.21 17.89 -8.64
C LYS A 19 22.10 16.70 -8.28
N PHE A 20 23.38 16.97 -8.04
CA PHE A 20 24.29 16.04 -7.37
C PHE A 20 24.40 16.48 -5.90
N ASP A 21 24.17 15.55 -4.97
CA ASP A 21 24.35 15.80 -3.54
C ASP A 21 25.39 14.82 -3.00
N GLU A 22 26.67 15.21 -3.10
CA GLU A 22 27.82 14.41 -2.70
C GLU A 22 27.87 14.10 -1.19
N ARG A 23 27.11 14.86 -0.39
CA ARG A 23 27.03 14.69 1.07
C ARG A 23 25.80 13.89 1.50
N MET A 24 25.04 13.36 0.56
CA MET A 24 23.89 12.51 0.84
C MET A 24 24.35 11.07 1.08
N THR A 25 24.17 10.59 2.32
CA THR A 25 24.40 9.20 2.70
C THR A 25 23.06 8.48 2.91
N ASP A 26 23.05 7.15 2.85
CA ASP A 26 21.86 6.35 3.13
C ASP A 26 21.25 6.68 4.49
N GLN A 27 22.08 6.85 5.52
CA GLN A 27 21.63 7.23 6.85
C GLN A 27 20.90 8.58 6.84
N LYS A 28 21.42 9.57 6.10
CA LYS A 28 20.77 10.88 5.98
C LYS A 28 19.50 10.80 5.14
N LYS A 29 19.48 9.98 4.09
CA LYS A 29 18.32 9.80 3.20
C LYS A 29 17.16 9.11 3.88
N LEU A 30 17.46 8.12 4.72
CA LEU A 30 16.49 7.28 5.42
C LEU A 30 16.20 7.77 6.85
N SER A 31 16.51 9.04 7.16
CA SER A 31 16.20 9.64 8.46
C SER A 31 15.64 11.07 8.36
N GLY A 32 15.05 11.53 9.47
CA GLY A 32 14.61 12.91 9.65
C GLY A 32 13.71 13.45 8.53
N GLY A 33 14.04 14.66 8.06
CA GLY A 33 13.26 15.37 7.05
C GLY A 33 13.36 14.76 5.64
N GLU A 34 14.47 14.13 5.30
CA GLU A 34 14.65 13.48 3.98
C GLU A 34 13.77 12.24 3.85
N TRP A 35 13.71 11.42 4.90
CA TRP A 35 12.77 10.29 4.97
C TRP A 35 11.32 10.74 4.82
N ARG A 36 10.94 11.80 5.56
CA ARG A 36 9.60 12.39 5.45
C ARG A 36 9.33 12.87 4.03
N ARG A 37 10.26 13.61 3.42
CA ARG A 37 10.13 14.12 2.05
C ARG A 37 9.94 12.97 1.07
N GLN A 38 10.78 11.96 1.10
CA GLN A 38 10.68 10.80 0.19
C GLN A 38 9.36 10.04 0.37
N SER A 39 8.93 9.83 1.62
CA SER A 39 7.67 9.17 1.94
C SER A 39 6.45 9.93 1.40
N MET A 40 6.53 11.26 1.35
CA MET A 40 5.44 12.13 0.89
C MET A 40 5.48 12.41 -0.62
N THR A 41 6.65 12.38 -1.25
CA THR A 41 6.82 12.84 -2.65
C THR A 41 6.00 12.00 -3.63
N THR A 42 5.96 10.69 -3.43
CA THR A 42 5.21 9.76 -4.30
C THR A 42 3.76 9.62 -3.87
N LEU A 43 3.37 10.16 -2.72
CA LEU A 43 2.03 9.97 -2.17
C LEU A 43 0.95 10.52 -3.12
N ASN A 44 1.25 11.64 -3.76
CA ASN A 44 0.35 12.32 -4.70
C ASN A 44 -0.01 11.46 -5.92
N ASP A 45 0.84 10.50 -6.30
CA ASP A 45 0.60 9.62 -7.45
C ASP A 45 -0.41 8.49 -7.15
N TYR A 46 -0.63 8.19 -5.86
CA TYR A 46 -1.39 7.03 -5.41
C TYR A 46 -2.59 7.38 -4.52
N VAL A 47 -3.09 8.61 -4.57
CA VAL A 47 -4.28 8.99 -3.80
C VAL A 47 -5.55 8.41 -4.46
N PRO A 48 -6.52 7.88 -3.68
CA PRO A 48 -7.79 7.42 -4.23
C PRO A 48 -8.54 8.49 -5.03
N LYS A 49 -9.34 8.05 -6.01
CA LYS A 49 -10.22 8.95 -6.75
C LYS A 49 -11.29 9.50 -5.81
N GLY A 50 -11.35 10.81 -5.63
CA GLY A 50 -12.37 11.48 -4.81
C GLY A 50 -11.84 12.17 -3.55
N VAL A 51 -10.56 12.04 -3.24
CA VAL A 51 -9.92 12.79 -2.14
C VAL A 51 -9.75 14.25 -2.55
N LYS A 52 -10.21 15.17 -1.70
CA LYS A 52 -10.14 16.62 -1.97
C LYS A 52 -8.79 17.23 -1.60
N GLU A 53 -8.22 16.81 -0.48
CA GLU A 53 -6.94 17.35 0.01
C GLU A 53 -5.86 16.28 0.06
N TYR A 54 -4.71 16.60 -0.53
CA TYR A 54 -3.53 15.75 -0.42
C TYR A 54 -2.99 15.82 1.01
N PRO A 55 -2.58 14.67 1.61
CA PRO A 55 -1.99 14.67 2.93
C PRO A 55 -0.74 15.55 2.97
N LYS A 56 -0.65 16.39 4.00
CA LYS A 56 0.52 17.26 4.26
C LYS A 56 1.47 16.64 5.28
N GLU A 57 1.00 15.64 6.00
CA GLU A 57 1.72 14.96 7.07
C GLU A 57 1.74 13.44 6.87
N LEU A 58 2.65 12.79 7.58
CA LEU A 58 2.70 11.33 7.60
C LEU A 58 1.46 10.78 8.30
N ALA A 59 0.99 9.63 7.80
CA ALA A 59 -0.14 8.94 8.40
C ALA A 59 0.09 8.68 9.91
N PRO A 60 -0.91 8.92 10.77
CA PRO A 60 -0.85 8.55 12.17
C PRO A 60 -0.44 7.09 12.37
N LYS A 61 0.25 6.80 13.48
CA LYS A 61 0.68 5.44 13.80
C LYS A 61 -0.49 4.53 14.19
N GLU A 62 -1.58 5.11 14.67
CA GLU A 62 -2.75 4.40 15.21
C GLU A 62 -4.05 5.00 14.65
N PRO A 63 -5.15 4.22 14.61
CA PRO A 63 -6.48 4.74 14.32
C PRO A 63 -6.93 5.82 15.30
N GLN A 64 -7.67 6.80 14.79
CA GLN A 64 -8.14 7.95 15.56
C GLN A 64 -9.65 7.86 15.77
N VAL A 65 -10.09 8.16 16.99
CA VAL A 65 -11.51 8.35 17.29
C VAL A 65 -11.89 9.76 16.85
N VAL A 66 -12.80 9.88 15.89
CA VAL A 66 -13.27 11.18 15.36
C VAL A 66 -14.63 11.58 15.92
N GLU A 67 -15.45 10.60 16.33
CA GLU A 67 -16.73 10.83 17.00
C GLU A 67 -16.94 9.77 18.09
N GLY A 68 -17.57 10.16 19.20
CA GLY A 68 -17.79 9.31 20.36
C GLY A 68 -16.55 9.17 21.25
N GLU A 69 -16.66 8.30 22.26
CA GLU A 69 -15.60 8.07 23.24
C GLU A 69 -15.22 6.59 23.26
N ALA A 70 -13.97 6.30 22.89
CA ALA A 70 -13.45 4.95 22.87
C ALA A 70 -11.93 4.91 23.03
N ARG A 71 -11.41 3.76 23.47
CA ARG A 71 -9.98 3.47 23.51
C ARG A 71 -9.61 2.50 22.39
N VAL A 72 -8.67 2.90 21.55
CA VAL A 72 -8.08 2.03 20.51
C VAL A 72 -6.80 1.39 21.05
N SER A 73 -6.58 0.12 20.75
CA SER A 73 -5.38 -0.62 21.13
C SER A 73 -5.02 -1.69 20.10
N GLU A 74 -3.81 -2.24 20.23
CA GLU A 74 -3.34 -3.40 19.44
C GLU A 74 -3.39 -3.21 17.92
N PHE A 75 -3.18 -1.98 17.42
CA PHE A 75 -3.18 -1.74 15.98
C PHE A 75 -2.02 -2.48 15.29
N ARG A 76 -2.38 -3.30 14.30
CA ARG A 76 -1.43 -4.02 13.44
C ARG A 76 -1.86 -3.85 11.99
N LYS A 77 -0.89 -3.61 11.11
CA LYS A 77 -1.12 -3.54 9.66
C LYS A 77 -0.11 -4.37 8.88
N ARG A 78 -0.57 -4.88 7.74
CA ARG A 78 0.17 -5.56 6.67
C ARG A 78 -0.31 -4.97 5.34
N SER A 79 0.28 -5.40 4.23
CA SER A 79 -0.02 -4.84 2.91
C SER A 79 -1.48 -5.02 2.45
N ASN A 80 -2.18 -6.05 2.93
CA ASN A 80 -3.57 -6.37 2.54
C ASN A 80 -4.50 -6.56 3.76
N PHE A 81 -4.06 -6.19 4.94
CA PHE A 81 -4.77 -6.48 6.18
C PHE A 81 -4.45 -5.46 7.26
N TRP A 82 -5.44 -5.13 8.07
CA TRP A 82 -5.22 -4.41 9.32
C TRP A 82 -6.19 -4.89 10.39
N ARG A 83 -5.81 -4.66 11.65
CA ARG A 83 -6.59 -5.00 12.84
C ARG A 83 -6.33 -4.00 13.95
N PHE A 84 -7.35 -3.67 14.72
CA PHE A 84 -7.23 -3.06 16.04
C PHE A 84 -8.32 -3.58 16.97
N THR A 85 -8.11 -3.39 18.27
CA THR A 85 -9.12 -3.58 19.30
C THR A 85 -9.65 -2.21 19.69
N ILE A 86 -10.96 -2.10 19.86
CA ILE A 86 -11.62 -0.90 20.36
C ILE A 86 -12.49 -1.24 21.56
N GLU A 87 -12.43 -0.40 22.58
CA GLU A 87 -13.27 -0.46 23.76
C GLU A 87 -14.06 0.83 23.87
N THR A 88 -15.37 0.73 23.69
CA THR A 88 -16.27 1.89 23.78
C THR A 88 -16.41 2.32 25.24
N ILE A 89 -16.24 3.61 25.50
CA ILE A 89 -16.34 4.23 26.83
C ILE A 89 -17.65 5.01 26.96
N GLY A 90 -18.07 5.69 25.89
CA GLY A 90 -19.28 6.51 25.88
C GLY A 90 -20.57 5.70 25.67
N GLU A 91 -21.68 6.41 25.49
CA GLU A 91 -23.02 5.84 25.27
C GLU A 91 -23.40 5.69 23.79
N GLN A 92 -22.57 6.22 22.88
CA GLN A 92 -22.83 6.22 21.43
C GLN A 92 -21.77 5.43 20.66
N PRO A 93 -22.12 4.77 19.54
CA PRO A 93 -21.18 4.02 18.72
C PRO A 93 -20.08 4.95 18.18
N PRO A 94 -18.79 4.67 18.46
CA PRO A 94 -17.71 5.54 18.04
C PRO A 94 -17.42 5.43 16.54
N THR A 95 -17.04 6.55 15.94
CA THR A 95 -16.56 6.61 14.56
C THR A 95 -15.04 6.69 14.55
N ILE A 96 -14.41 5.77 13.83
CA ILE A 96 -12.95 5.59 13.80
C ILE A 96 -12.41 5.84 12.41
N GLU A 97 -11.38 6.67 12.33
CA GLU A 97 -10.57 6.82 11.12
C GLU A 97 -9.32 5.97 11.21
N VAL A 98 -9.20 5.04 10.27
CA VAL A 98 -8.04 4.16 10.15
C VAL A 98 -7.04 4.86 9.23
N PRO A 99 -5.75 4.99 9.57
CA PRO A 99 -4.74 5.71 8.78
C PRO A 99 -4.30 4.90 7.53
N ILE A 100 -5.28 4.50 6.72
CA ILE A 100 -5.21 3.67 5.53
C ILE A 100 -6.20 4.24 4.53
N PHE A 101 -5.73 4.56 3.32
CA PHE A 101 -6.59 5.02 2.24
C PHE A 101 -7.63 3.97 1.84
N ASP A 102 -8.84 4.44 1.58
CA ASP A 102 -9.92 3.60 1.08
C ASP A 102 -9.79 3.42 -0.44
N PHE A 103 -9.17 2.32 -0.83
CA PHE A 103 -9.23 1.81 -2.19
C PHE A 103 -10.37 0.81 -2.35
N ALA A 104 -10.94 0.73 -3.55
CA ALA A 104 -12.01 -0.22 -3.84
C ALA A 104 -11.65 -1.65 -3.41
N ARG A 105 -12.61 -2.32 -2.74
CA ARG A 105 -12.55 -3.71 -2.22
C ARG A 105 -11.87 -3.92 -0.87
N TRP A 106 -11.79 -2.88 -0.04
CA TRP A 106 -11.74 -3.11 1.39
C TRP A 106 -13.03 -3.77 1.88
N GLU A 107 -12.88 -4.76 2.73
CA GLU A 107 -13.98 -5.34 3.51
C GLU A 107 -13.63 -5.19 4.99
N VAL A 108 -14.51 -4.53 5.73
CA VAL A 108 -14.33 -4.26 7.16
C VAL A 108 -15.27 -5.13 7.99
N PHE A 109 -14.75 -5.65 9.10
CA PHE A 109 -15.47 -6.53 10.01
C PHE A 109 -15.26 -6.10 11.46
N ALA A 110 -16.31 -6.17 12.27
CA ALA A 110 -16.25 -6.10 13.73
C ALA A 110 -16.64 -7.47 14.30
N ASP A 111 -15.74 -8.14 15.01
CA ASP A 111 -15.94 -9.49 15.56
C ASP A 111 -16.49 -10.52 14.55
N LEU A 112 -16.02 -10.46 13.30
CA LEU A 112 -16.43 -11.29 12.14
C LEU A 112 -17.72 -10.87 11.44
N GLU A 113 -18.48 -9.91 11.98
CA GLU A 113 -19.63 -9.34 11.30
C GLU A 113 -19.19 -8.22 10.36
N ARG A 114 -19.67 -8.25 9.11
CA ARG A 114 -19.31 -7.22 8.13
C ARG A 114 -19.95 -5.89 8.53
N VAL A 115 -19.13 -4.85 8.56
CA VAL A 115 -19.56 -3.48 8.84
C VAL A 115 -19.32 -2.63 7.60
N GLU A 116 -20.27 -1.74 7.29
CA GLU A 116 -20.08 -0.76 6.24
C GLU A 116 -19.05 0.30 6.67
N HIS A 117 -18.24 0.73 5.72
CA HIS A 117 -17.27 1.79 5.93
C HIS A 117 -17.42 2.84 4.84
N GLU A 118 -16.99 4.04 5.16
CA GLU A 118 -17.04 5.20 4.30
C GLU A 118 -15.63 5.72 4.04
N ILE A 119 -15.47 6.46 2.95
CA ILE A 119 -14.26 7.22 2.68
C ILE A 119 -14.41 8.60 3.33
N ASN A 120 -13.42 9.05 4.12
CA ASN A 120 -13.35 10.45 4.50
C ASN A 120 -13.11 11.29 3.22
N PRO A 121 -14.01 12.20 2.83
CA PRO A 121 -13.90 12.93 1.56
C PRO A 121 -12.71 13.92 1.52
N GLU A 122 -12.23 14.35 2.69
CA GLU A 122 -11.11 15.28 2.80
C GLU A 122 -9.78 14.54 2.71
N THR A 123 -9.62 13.47 3.50
CA THR A 123 -8.35 12.76 3.67
C THR A 123 -8.23 11.47 2.86
N GLY A 124 -9.35 10.91 2.40
CA GLY A 124 -9.40 9.65 1.64
C GLY A 124 -9.22 8.38 2.46
N VAL A 125 -9.18 8.48 3.78
CA VAL A 125 -8.96 7.32 4.65
C VAL A 125 -10.25 6.58 4.96
N ILE A 126 -10.12 5.32 5.37
CA ILE A 126 -11.25 4.48 5.80
C ILE A 126 -11.82 5.05 7.11
N ARG A 127 -13.11 5.34 7.11
CA ARG A 127 -13.91 5.72 8.27
C ARG A 127 -14.93 4.62 8.55
N VAL A 128 -14.96 4.12 9.78
CA VAL A 128 -15.88 3.05 10.19
C VAL A 128 -16.59 3.41 11.48
N LYS A 129 -17.91 3.25 11.50
CA LYS A 129 -18.71 3.36 12.73
C LYS A 129 -18.77 1.99 13.39
N VAL A 130 -18.18 1.86 14.58
CA VAL A 130 -18.04 0.56 15.25
C VAL A 130 -19.18 0.37 16.24
N PRO A 131 -19.86 -0.80 16.26
CA PRO A 131 -20.85 -1.10 17.28
C PRO A 131 -20.30 -1.02 18.71
N MET A 132 -21.19 -0.74 19.66
CA MET A 132 -20.85 -0.60 21.08
C MET A 132 -20.12 -1.83 21.66
N GLY A 133 -19.36 -1.57 22.72
CA GLY A 133 -18.65 -2.56 23.53
C GLY A 133 -17.18 -2.69 23.16
N LYS A 134 -16.59 -3.82 23.57
CA LYS A 134 -15.22 -4.19 23.24
C LYS A 134 -15.22 -5.08 22.00
N ARG A 135 -14.65 -4.58 20.90
CA ARG A 135 -14.71 -5.20 19.57
C ARG A 135 -13.32 -5.31 18.96
N THR A 136 -13.07 -6.37 18.20
CA THR A 136 -11.94 -6.47 17.29
C THR A 136 -12.40 -6.03 15.90
N VAL A 137 -11.82 -4.95 15.39
CA VAL A 137 -12.09 -4.48 14.03
C VAL A 137 -10.97 -4.94 13.11
N THR A 138 -11.32 -5.50 11.97
CA THR A 138 -10.37 -5.94 10.94
C THR A 138 -10.76 -5.43 9.58
N GLY A 139 -9.78 -5.13 8.74
CA GLY A 139 -9.99 -4.84 7.33
C GLY A 139 -9.16 -5.75 6.46
N TRP A 140 -9.78 -6.24 5.39
CA TRP A 140 -9.14 -7.10 4.40
C TRP A 140 -9.21 -6.45 3.03
N PHE A 141 -8.05 -6.28 2.38
CA PHE A 141 -7.99 -5.81 1.01
C PHE A 141 -8.09 -6.99 0.06
N ARG A 142 -9.25 -7.14 -0.59
CA ARG A 142 -9.53 -8.32 -1.42
C ARG A 142 -8.87 -8.23 -2.80
N ASN A 143 -8.39 -9.38 -3.27
CA ASN A 143 -7.84 -9.50 -4.61
C ASN A 143 -8.91 -9.28 -5.69
N THR A 144 -8.50 -8.63 -6.78
CA THR A 144 -9.33 -8.53 -7.99
C THR A 144 -9.21 -9.83 -8.83
N PRO A 145 -10.24 -10.18 -9.63
CA PRO A 145 -10.14 -11.29 -10.57
C PRO A 145 -8.93 -11.14 -11.51
N LEU A 146 -8.69 -9.91 -11.99
CA LEU A 146 -7.53 -9.60 -12.83
C LEU A 146 -6.20 -9.94 -12.14
N ARG A 147 -6.03 -9.56 -10.87
CA ARG A 147 -4.81 -9.87 -10.10
C ARG A 147 -4.65 -11.39 -9.91
N LYS A 148 -5.74 -12.13 -9.70
CA LYS A 148 -5.71 -13.59 -9.61
C LYS A 148 -5.20 -14.21 -10.91
N ILE A 149 -5.72 -13.76 -12.06
CA ILE A 149 -5.29 -14.24 -13.39
C ILE A 149 -3.83 -13.88 -13.66
N ALA A 150 -3.44 -12.63 -13.41
CA ALA A 150 -2.06 -12.16 -13.62
C ALA A 150 -1.06 -12.97 -12.79
N ASN A 151 -1.37 -13.21 -11.51
CA ASN A 151 -0.53 -14.06 -10.65
C ASN A 151 -0.41 -15.49 -11.20
N GLY A 152 -1.50 -16.04 -11.76
CA GLY A 152 -1.49 -17.34 -12.42
C GLY A 152 -0.57 -17.38 -13.65
N ILE A 153 -0.64 -16.35 -14.50
CA ILE A 153 0.26 -16.20 -15.66
C ILE A 153 1.71 -16.11 -15.19
N SER A 154 2.01 -15.28 -14.18
CA SER A 154 3.36 -15.15 -13.65
C SER A 154 3.91 -16.48 -13.12
N LEU A 155 3.09 -17.23 -12.37
CA LEU A 155 3.48 -18.54 -11.83
C LEU A 155 3.73 -19.56 -12.96
N PHE A 156 2.86 -19.59 -13.97
CA PHE A 156 3.03 -20.46 -15.14
C PHE A 156 4.29 -20.11 -15.93
N SER A 157 4.53 -18.83 -16.20
CA SER A 157 5.73 -18.37 -16.91
C SER A 157 7.01 -18.73 -16.14
N PHE A 158 6.99 -18.58 -14.81
CA PHE A 158 8.14 -18.95 -13.97
C PHE A 158 8.40 -20.46 -13.98
N ALA A 159 7.34 -21.28 -13.88
CA ALA A 159 7.47 -22.73 -13.98
C ALA A 159 7.97 -23.17 -15.36
N ALA A 160 7.45 -22.57 -16.44
CA ALA A 160 7.90 -22.83 -17.80
C ALA A 160 9.39 -22.48 -17.98
N LEU A 161 9.85 -21.35 -17.42
CA LEU A 161 11.25 -20.96 -17.45
C LEU A 161 12.14 -22.00 -16.75
N ILE A 162 11.76 -22.47 -15.56
CA ILE A 162 12.50 -23.52 -14.85
C ILE A 162 12.56 -24.81 -15.69
N LEU A 163 11.43 -25.23 -16.27
CA LEU A 163 11.39 -26.41 -17.12
C LEU A 163 12.29 -26.29 -18.35
N LEU A 164 12.35 -25.11 -18.99
CA LEU A 164 13.24 -24.86 -20.12
C LEU A 164 14.72 -24.96 -19.73
N ILE A 165 15.10 -24.38 -18.58
CA ILE A 165 16.48 -24.45 -18.07
C ILE A 165 16.87 -25.91 -17.80
N VAL A 166 16.04 -26.67 -17.08
CA VAL A 166 16.29 -28.09 -16.78
C VAL A 166 16.34 -28.94 -18.04
N TRP A 167 15.51 -28.63 -19.04
CA TRP A 167 15.51 -29.35 -20.31
C TRP A 167 16.75 -29.08 -21.17
N GLN A 168 17.26 -27.85 -21.14
CA GLN A 168 18.51 -27.49 -21.82
C GLN A 168 19.71 -28.21 -21.19
N ASP A 169 19.79 -28.24 -19.87
CA ASP A 169 20.87 -28.91 -19.13
C ASP A 169 20.96 -30.41 -19.48
N LYS A 170 19.81 -31.12 -19.45
CA LYS A 170 19.72 -32.53 -19.86
C LYS A 170 20.06 -32.80 -21.33
N ARG A 171 19.98 -31.80 -22.20
CA ARG A 171 20.44 -31.91 -23.60
C ARG A 171 21.94 -31.65 -23.72
N GLY A 172 22.51 -30.78 -22.88
CA GLY A 172 23.95 -30.53 -22.81
C GLY A 172 24.74 -31.76 -22.39
N GLU A 173 24.23 -32.55 -21.43
CA GLU A 173 24.86 -33.80 -20.98
C GLU A 173 24.87 -34.92 -22.04
N LYS A 174 24.02 -34.86 -23.08
CA LYS A 174 23.92 -35.91 -24.11
C LYS A 174 24.87 -35.75 -25.31
N ILE A 175 25.68 -34.68 -25.35
CA ILE A 175 26.54 -34.34 -26.50
C ILE A 175 28.03 -34.59 -26.20
N ILE A 176 28.36 -35.21 -25.06
CA ILE A 176 29.74 -35.61 -24.68
C ILE A 176 29.85 -37.13 -24.66
#